data_AF-A0A5N5IY20-F1
#
_entry.id   AF-A0A5N5IY20-F1
#
_cell.length_a   1.000
_cell.length_b   1.000
_cell.length_c   1.000
_cell.angle_alpha   90.00
_cell.angle_beta   90.00
_cell.angle_gamma   90.00
#
_symmetry.space_group_name_H-M   'P 1'
#
loop_
_entity.id
_entity.type
_entity.pdbx_description
1 polymer ?
#
loop_
_entity_poly.entity_id
_entity_poly.type
_entity_poly.pdbx_seq_one_letter_code
_entity_poly.pdbx_strand_id
1 'polypeptide(L)'
;MRLHVLAATALLGLAHAICECGYKTNTGETWQYAVETDFSNGSFPSNDWAVSQLVRQATVDLNYTRENVVISDGKLELTCSAYNSTVGGGIRSGQIRTTRRDILYGSFRASYSVIAQSPGSVAGFFFYANDTQEIDIEIQSKTNNQTVHLGNQPASFANIYLPNNGVVTEMHDYRFDWLKDETTFYLDGVPAGGFAQDTPITNGTISLNMWGNGGTFSGPQTPTTDNIMAISKIMIYFNTSSASLSQRWERACQTAKRKTRPVCVVDTAGLSVNRTSASIAHSAKANGQKLSSLRKLWPLGVGAALYNI
;
A
#
# COMPACT_ATOMS: atom_id res chain seq x y z
N MET A 1 0.60 -9.36 66.64
CA MET A 1 0.95 -8.74 65.35
C MET A 1 1.59 -9.82 64.47
N ARG A 2 0.80 -10.46 63.59
CA ARG A 2 1.30 -11.52 62.69
C ARG A 2 1.61 -10.88 61.33
N LEU A 3 2.88 -10.88 60.96
CA LEU A 3 3.35 -10.36 59.68
C LEU A 3 3.24 -11.47 58.64
N HIS A 4 2.30 -11.35 57.70
CA HIS A 4 2.20 -12.23 56.55
C HIS A 4 3.09 -11.69 55.43
N VAL A 5 4.19 -12.39 55.15
CA VAL A 5 5.02 -12.17 53.96
C VAL A 5 4.31 -12.85 52.78
N LEU A 6 3.67 -12.06 51.94
CA LEU A 6 3.17 -12.51 50.64
C LEU A 6 4.36 -12.64 49.68
N ALA A 7 4.73 -13.88 49.36
CA ALA A 7 5.67 -14.16 48.28
C ALA A 7 4.99 -13.80 46.95
N ALA A 8 5.45 -12.73 46.30
CA ALA A 8 5.03 -12.40 44.95
C ALA A 8 5.71 -13.38 43.98
N THR A 9 4.97 -14.41 43.57
CA THR A 9 5.33 -15.22 42.41
C THR A 9 5.20 -14.36 41.17
N ALA A 10 6.32 -13.83 40.68
CA ALA A 10 6.40 -13.24 39.36
C ALA A 10 6.08 -14.32 38.33
N LEU A 11 4.86 -14.32 37.79
CA LEU A 11 4.55 -15.01 36.55
C LEU A 11 5.34 -14.32 35.44
N LEU A 12 6.53 -14.85 35.15
CA LEU A 12 7.20 -14.63 33.88
C LEU A 12 6.25 -15.10 32.78
N GLY A 13 5.59 -14.14 32.12
CA GLY A 13 4.77 -14.39 30.97
C GLY A 13 5.59 -15.15 29.93
N LEU A 14 5.18 -16.37 29.62
CA LEU A 14 5.68 -17.12 28.47
C LEU A 14 5.26 -16.37 27.21
N ALA A 15 6.13 -15.44 26.76
CA ALA A 15 6.04 -14.85 25.44
C ALA A 15 6.00 -16.01 24.44
N HIS A 16 4.87 -16.18 23.76
CA HIS A 16 4.72 -17.24 22.79
C HIS A 16 5.65 -16.96 21.61
N ALA A 17 6.72 -17.75 21.56
CA ALA A 17 7.73 -17.71 20.54
C ALA A 17 7.27 -18.44 19.28
N ILE A 18 6.56 -17.74 18.40
CA ILE A 18 5.97 -18.32 17.19
C ILE A 18 6.70 -17.88 15.91
N CYS A 19 7.24 -16.66 15.85
CA CYS A 19 7.78 -16.07 14.61
C CYS A 19 9.16 -15.39 14.77
N GLU A 20 9.98 -15.75 15.77
CA GLU A 20 11.29 -15.10 16.03
C GLU A 20 12.23 -15.10 14.83
N CYS A 21 12.10 -16.09 13.95
CA CYS A 21 12.90 -16.21 12.74
C CYS A 21 12.18 -15.67 11.49
N GLY A 22 11.12 -14.90 11.68
CA GLY A 22 10.47 -14.14 10.63
C GLY A 22 9.20 -14.77 10.05
N TYR A 23 8.76 -14.17 8.96
CA TYR A 23 7.47 -14.40 8.33
C TYR A 23 7.69 -14.83 6.88
N LYS A 24 7.44 -16.10 6.59
CA LYS A 24 7.61 -16.69 5.27
C LYS A 24 6.34 -16.57 4.44
N THR A 25 6.48 -15.97 3.28
CA THR A 25 5.41 -15.78 2.30
C THR A 25 5.41 -16.89 1.25
N ASN A 26 4.34 -16.98 0.45
CA ASN A 26 4.18 -17.96 -0.62
C ASN A 26 5.19 -17.81 -1.78
N THR A 27 5.88 -16.66 -1.87
CA THR A 27 6.99 -16.46 -2.83
C THR A 27 8.30 -17.09 -2.34
N GLY A 28 8.36 -17.57 -1.10
CA GLY A 28 9.51 -18.23 -0.51
C GLY A 28 10.37 -17.32 0.37
N GLU A 29 10.22 -16.01 0.21
CA GLU A 29 10.91 -14.99 1.00
C GLU A 29 10.48 -15.01 2.46
N THR A 30 11.44 -14.73 3.35
CA THR A 30 11.23 -14.62 4.79
C THR A 30 11.57 -13.22 5.27
N TRP A 31 10.60 -12.56 5.89
CA TRP A 31 10.70 -11.16 6.33
C TRP A 31 10.95 -11.07 7.83
N GLN A 32 11.70 -10.05 8.26
CA GLN A 32 12.10 -9.89 9.66
C GLN A 32 10.93 -9.49 10.58
N TYR A 33 10.06 -8.59 10.11
CA TYR A 33 9.01 -7.97 10.93
C TYR A 33 7.66 -8.06 10.25
N ALA A 34 6.61 -7.95 11.05
CA ALA A 34 5.24 -7.85 10.59
C ALA A 34 4.51 -6.70 11.29
N VAL A 35 3.56 -6.08 10.58
CA VAL A 35 2.46 -5.32 11.18
C VAL A 35 1.18 -5.95 10.63
N GLU A 36 0.38 -6.52 11.53
CA GLU A 36 -0.86 -7.20 11.21
C GLU A 36 -1.99 -6.46 11.92
N THR A 37 -2.93 -5.95 11.14
CA THR A 37 -4.02 -5.11 11.64
C THR A 37 -5.34 -5.65 11.12
N ASP A 38 -6.20 -6.08 12.04
CA ASP A 38 -7.59 -6.44 11.80
C ASP A 38 -8.48 -5.40 12.48
N PHE A 39 -9.26 -4.66 11.68
CA PHE A 39 -10.11 -3.57 12.16
C PHE A 39 -11.43 -4.04 12.78
N SER A 40 -11.75 -5.35 12.74
CA SER A 40 -12.94 -5.91 13.40
C SER A 40 -12.95 -5.67 14.91
N ASN A 41 -11.78 -5.43 15.52
CA ASN A 41 -11.62 -5.09 16.93
C ASN A 41 -12.08 -3.66 17.29
N GLY A 42 -12.40 -2.81 16.31
CA GLY A 42 -13.04 -1.50 16.55
C GLY A 42 -12.13 -0.40 17.11
N SER A 43 -10.82 -0.65 17.28
CA SER A 43 -9.87 0.33 17.82
C SER A 43 -8.78 0.69 16.82
N PHE A 44 -8.33 1.95 16.84
CA PHE A 44 -7.25 2.41 15.98
C PHE A 44 -5.88 1.95 16.53
N PRO A 45 -5.08 1.19 15.78
CA PRO A 45 -3.78 0.65 16.20
C PRO A 45 -2.66 1.70 16.19
N SER A 46 -2.69 2.63 17.14
CA SER A 46 -1.80 3.81 17.19
C SER A 46 -0.31 3.51 17.39
N ASN A 47 0.06 2.28 17.78
CA ASN A 47 1.47 1.87 17.86
C ASN A 47 2.09 1.66 16.48
N ASP A 48 1.30 1.14 15.54
CA ASP A 48 1.78 0.76 14.20
C ASP A 48 1.44 1.82 13.16
N TRP A 49 0.37 2.58 13.38
CA TRP A 49 -0.17 3.54 12.43
C TRP A 49 -0.31 4.93 13.03
N ALA A 50 0.00 5.94 12.22
CA ALA A 50 -0.22 7.35 12.53
C ALA A 50 -1.19 7.95 11.51
N VAL A 51 -2.12 8.76 12.00
CA VAL A 51 -2.99 9.60 11.19
C VAL A 51 -2.20 10.80 10.66
N SER A 52 -2.24 11.06 9.36
CA SER A 52 -1.64 12.26 8.77
C SER A 52 -2.52 13.49 9.04
N GLN A 53 -1.87 14.61 9.37
CA GLN A 53 -2.53 15.91 9.62
C GLN A 53 -1.75 17.02 8.90
N LEU A 54 -1.66 16.92 7.57
CA LEU A 54 -0.82 17.80 6.75
C LEU A 54 -1.63 18.36 5.58
N VAL A 55 -1.26 19.57 5.15
CA VAL A 55 -1.81 20.23 3.97
C VAL A 55 -0.76 20.18 2.86
N ARG A 56 -1.17 19.78 1.66
CA ARG A 56 -0.36 19.76 0.43
C ARG A 56 -0.99 20.71 -0.57
N GLN A 57 -0.20 21.65 -1.08
CA GLN A 57 -0.65 22.62 -2.06
C GLN A 57 -0.88 21.94 -3.42
N ALA A 58 -2.01 22.23 -4.04
CA ALA A 58 -2.40 21.67 -5.34
C ALA A 58 -3.41 22.60 -6.04
N THR A 59 -4.05 22.14 -7.12
CA THR A 59 -5.14 22.89 -7.78
C THR A 59 -6.23 23.26 -6.77
N VAL A 60 -6.59 22.30 -5.92
CA VAL A 60 -7.29 22.52 -4.66
C VAL A 60 -6.46 21.84 -3.58
N ASP A 61 -6.08 22.58 -2.54
CA ASP A 61 -5.25 22.06 -1.47
C ASP A 61 -5.79 20.72 -0.95
N LEU A 62 -4.91 19.73 -0.86
CA LEU A 62 -5.21 18.47 -0.22
C LEU A 62 -4.99 18.65 1.27
N ASN A 63 -5.98 18.32 2.09
CA ASN A 63 -5.91 18.50 3.53
C ASN A 63 -6.18 17.18 4.24
N TYR A 64 -5.14 16.51 4.74
CA TYR A 64 -5.34 15.33 5.55
C TYR A 64 -5.77 15.72 6.97
N THR A 65 -6.86 15.13 7.45
CA THR A 65 -7.46 15.45 8.75
C THR A 65 -7.72 14.18 9.55
N ARG A 66 -7.84 14.33 10.87
CA ARG A 66 -8.18 13.20 11.75
C ARG A 66 -9.63 12.78 11.62
N GLU A 67 -10.49 13.75 11.36
CA GLU A 67 -11.94 13.56 11.24
C GLU A 67 -12.31 12.70 10.02
N ASN A 68 -11.40 12.60 9.04
CA ASN A 68 -11.55 11.79 7.85
C ASN A 68 -10.95 10.37 7.99
N VAL A 69 -10.61 9.96 9.22
CA VAL A 69 -10.09 8.63 9.56
C VAL A 69 -10.93 8.05 10.70
N VAL A 70 -11.83 7.11 10.37
CA VAL A 70 -12.83 6.58 11.29
C VAL A 70 -12.75 5.06 11.35
N ILE A 71 -12.92 4.46 12.53
CA ILE A 71 -13.20 3.03 12.64
C ILE A 71 -14.72 2.88 12.78
N SER A 72 -15.35 2.18 11.84
CA SER A 72 -16.79 1.89 11.86
C SER A 72 -17.04 0.48 11.32
N ASP A 73 -18.01 -0.23 11.91
CA ASP A 73 -18.45 -1.56 11.45
C ASP A 73 -17.31 -2.55 11.19
N GLY A 74 -16.30 -2.54 12.05
CA GLY A 74 -15.13 -3.42 11.95
C GLY A 74 -14.18 -3.08 10.80
N LYS A 75 -14.23 -1.86 10.27
CA LYS A 75 -13.37 -1.37 9.18
C LYS A 75 -12.77 -0.03 9.53
N LEU A 76 -11.60 0.25 8.95
CA LEU A 76 -11.05 1.59 8.85
C LEU A 76 -11.60 2.28 7.61
N GLU A 77 -12.26 3.40 7.79
CA GLU A 77 -12.76 4.26 6.72
C GLU A 77 -11.86 5.48 6.57
N LEU A 78 -11.30 5.64 5.38
CA LEU A 78 -10.59 6.83 4.95
C LEU A 78 -11.48 7.58 3.97
N THR A 79 -11.83 8.82 4.30
CA THR A 79 -12.82 9.59 3.53
C THR A 79 -12.15 10.75 2.79
N CYS A 80 -12.38 10.85 1.49
CA CYS A 80 -12.23 12.11 0.75
C CYS A 80 -13.58 12.81 0.75
N SER A 81 -13.69 13.92 1.49
CA SER A 81 -14.96 14.63 1.64
C SER A 81 -15.39 15.32 0.35
N ALA A 82 -16.70 15.49 0.19
CA ALA A 82 -17.27 16.41 -0.78
C ALA A 82 -16.61 17.80 -0.68
N TYR A 83 -16.29 18.38 -1.82
CA TYR A 83 -15.69 19.70 -1.94
C TYR A 83 -16.74 20.73 -2.36
N ASN A 84 -16.80 21.84 -1.63
CA ASN A 84 -17.62 22.98 -2.00
C ASN A 84 -16.74 24.22 -2.22
N SER A 85 -16.54 24.57 -3.49
CA SER A 85 -15.74 25.72 -3.90
C SER A 85 -16.29 27.06 -3.40
N THR A 86 -17.58 27.17 -3.05
CA THR A 86 -18.17 28.42 -2.53
C THR A 86 -17.79 28.68 -1.07
N VAL A 87 -17.48 27.63 -0.31
CA VAL A 87 -17.01 27.74 1.08
C VAL A 87 -15.48 27.98 1.12
N GLY A 88 -14.78 27.51 0.08
CA GLY A 88 -13.32 27.59 0.00
C GLY A 88 -12.62 26.55 0.88
N GLY A 89 -11.30 26.66 0.97
CA GLY A 89 -10.44 25.70 1.68
C GLY A 89 -9.99 24.52 0.81
N GLY A 90 -9.32 23.56 1.45
CA GLY A 90 -8.83 22.34 0.83
C GLY A 90 -9.81 21.17 0.88
N ILE A 91 -9.59 20.17 0.05
CA ILE A 91 -10.31 18.89 0.05
C ILE A 91 -9.85 18.08 1.27
N ARG A 92 -10.75 17.93 2.25
CA ARG A 92 -10.47 17.11 3.43
C ARG A 92 -10.39 15.64 3.05
N SER A 93 -9.33 14.98 3.48
CA SER A 93 -8.96 13.64 3.05
C SER A 93 -8.48 12.81 4.24
N GLY A 94 -8.66 11.49 4.17
CA GLY A 94 -8.16 10.56 5.18
C GLY A 94 -6.83 9.95 4.75
N GLN A 95 -5.85 9.90 5.66
CA GLN A 95 -4.62 9.15 5.44
C GLN A 95 -4.07 8.58 6.74
N ILE A 96 -3.63 7.33 6.67
CA ILE A 96 -2.78 6.70 7.67
C ILE A 96 -1.44 6.32 7.05
N ARG A 97 -0.41 6.27 7.88
CA ARG A 97 0.92 5.76 7.50
C ARG A 97 1.53 4.97 8.63
N THR A 98 2.44 4.06 8.31
CA THR A 98 3.19 3.35 9.34
C THR A 98 3.98 4.32 10.23
N THR A 99 4.04 4.04 11.53
CA THR A 99 4.92 4.77 12.47
C THR A 99 6.39 4.48 12.17
N ARG A 100 6.68 3.28 11.70
CA ARG A 100 7.99 2.86 11.17
C ARG A 100 8.31 3.59 9.86
N ARG A 101 9.54 4.10 9.75
CA ARG A 101 10.12 4.72 8.53
C ARG A 101 11.32 3.95 7.97
N ASP A 102 11.66 2.83 8.61
CA ASP A 102 12.77 1.96 8.26
C ASP A 102 12.28 0.71 7.55
N ILE A 103 11.10 0.75 6.92
CA ILE A 103 10.58 -0.32 6.07
C ILE A 103 11.37 -0.33 4.76
N LEU A 104 11.94 -1.48 4.42
CA LEU A 104 12.73 -1.69 3.21
C LEU A 104 12.48 -3.11 2.70
N TYR A 105 11.92 -3.26 1.50
CA TYR A 105 11.49 -4.55 0.92
C TYR A 105 10.44 -5.28 1.76
N GLY A 106 9.58 -6.04 1.10
CA GLY A 106 8.51 -6.74 1.80
C GLY A 106 7.42 -7.28 0.90
N SER A 107 6.43 -7.87 1.55
CA SER A 107 5.13 -8.20 0.98
C SER A 107 4.09 -7.38 1.72
N PHE A 108 3.41 -6.49 1.00
CA PHE A 108 2.48 -5.52 1.56
C PHE A 108 1.06 -5.80 1.06
N ARG A 109 0.11 -5.94 1.99
CA ARG A 109 -1.26 -6.37 1.67
C ARG A 109 -2.28 -5.50 2.38
N ALA A 110 -3.33 -5.15 1.66
CA ALA A 110 -4.48 -4.49 2.23
C ALA A 110 -5.75 -5.02 1.57
N SER A 111 -6.80 -5.15 2.36
CA SER A 111 -8.10 -5.61 1.88
C SER A 111 -9.12 -4.54 2.08
N TYR A 112 -9.59 -3.98 0.98
CA TYR A 112 -10.46 -2.82 1.01
C TYR A 112 -11.44 -2.81 -0.15
N SER A 113 -12.51 -2.04 0.05
CA SER A 113 -13.41 -1.61 -1.00
C SER A 113 -13.36 -0.09 -1.13
N VAL A 114 -13.75 0.42 -2.30
CA VAL A 114 -13.81 1.84 -2.62
C VAL A 114 -15.26 2.19 -2.98
N ILE A 115 -15.89 2.98 -2.12
CA ILE A 115 -17.24 3.50 -2.32
C ILE A 115 -17.08 4.90 -2.90
N ALA A 116 -17.19 4.99 -4.22
CA ALA A 116 -17.08 6.23 -4.97
C ALA A 116 -18.41 6.58 -5.64
N GLN A 117 -19.04 7.67 -5.20
CA GLN A 117 -20.31 8.16 -5.77
C GLN A 117 -20.12 9.38 -6.68
N SER A 118 -18.96 10.03 -6.61
CA SER A 118 -18.59 11.15 -7.49
C SER A 118 -17.11 11.08 -7.90
N PRO A 119 -16.76 11.53 -9.13
CA PRO A 119 -15.37 11.61 -9.57
C PRO A 119 -14.59 12.66 -8.75
N GLY A 120 -13.26 12.64 -8.80
CA GLY A 120 -12.41 13.66 -8.18
C GLY A 120 -11.55 13.17 -7.00
N SER A 121 -11.46 11.86 -6.81
CA SER A 121 -10.75 11.23 -5.70
C SER A 121 -10.02 9.95 -6.11
N VAL A 122 -9.06 9.54 -5.30
CA VAL A 122 -8.23 8.35 -5.48
C VAL A 122 -8.09 7.64 -4.15
N ALA A 123 -8.35 6.33 -4.15
CA ALA A 123 -7.93 5.45 -3.07
C ALA A 123 -6.52 4.96 -3.37
N GLY A 124 -5.57 5.20 -2.46
CA GLY A 124 -4.18 4.82 -2.62
C GLY A 124 -3.75 3.83 -1.54
N PHE A 125 -3.02 2.80 -1.94
CA PHE A 125 -2.24 1.92 -1.07
C PHE A 125 -0.82 1.83 -1.62
N PHE A 126 0.14 2.41 -0.88
CA PHE A 126 1.44 2.71 -1.48
C PHE A 126 2.60 2.66 -0.48
N PHE A 127 3.79 2.39 -1.03
CA PHE A 127 5.06 2.69 -0.38
C PHE A 127 5.52 4.08 -0.80
N TYR A 128 6.00 4.89 0.14
CA TYR A 128 6.54 6.22 -0.15
C TYR A 128 7.84 6.50 0.60
N ALA A 129 8.87 6.89 -0.13
CA ALA A 129 10.05 7.55 0.41
C ALA A 129 10.20 8.99 -0.13
N ASN A 130 9.92 9.20 -1.41
CA ASN A 130 9.85 10.48 -2.12
C ASN A 130 9.25 10.27 -3.52
N ASP A 131 9.04 11.35 -4.28
CA ASP A 131 8.37 11.39 -5.59
C ASP A 131 9.05 10.57 -6.71
N THR A 132 10.25 10.00 -6.47
CA THR A 132 10.96 9.11 -7.41
C THR A 132 11.18 7.71 -6.86
N GLN A 133 10.65 7.43 -5.66
CA GLN A 133 10.85 6.21 -4.90
C GLN A 133 9.53 5.85 -4.21
N GLU A 134 8.58 5.40 -5.03
CA GLU A 134 7.20 5.11 -4.64
C GLU A 134 6.66 3.92 -5.43
N ILE A 135 5.79 3.15 -4.78
CA ILE A 135 5.08 2.00 -5.36
C ILE A 135 3.60 2.19 -5.08
N ASP A 136 2.78 2.10 -6.12
CA ASP A 136 1.38 2.49 -6.07
C ASP A 136 0.43 1.35 -6.44
N ILE A 137 -0.62 1.21 -5.63
CA ILE A 137 -1.90 0.62 -6.04
C ILE A 137 -2.96 1.71 -5.85
N GLU A 138 -3.53 2.20 -6.95
CA GLU A 138 -4.46 3.32 -6.94
C GLU A 138 -5.75 3.02 -7.69
N ILE A 139 -6.86 3.52 -7.16
CA ILE A 139 -8.20 3.40 -7.76
C ILE A 139 -8.80 4.79 -7.83
N GLN A 140 -9.07 5.25 -9.06
CA GLN A 140 -9.68 6.55 -9.29
C GLN A 140 -11.21 6.44 -9.29
N SER A 141 -11.89 7.32 -8.54
CA SER A 141 -13.35 7.40 -8.49
C SER A 141 -14.01 7.78 -9.83
N LYS A 142 -13.25 8.31 -10.78
CA LYS A 142 -13.73 8.71 -12.11
C LYS A 142 -13.71 7.57 -13.15
N THR A 143 -13.19 6.39 -12.81
CA THR A 143 -13.00 5.27 -13.76
C THR A 143 -14.16 4.27 -13.70
N ASN A 144 -14.08 3.19 -14.49
CA ASN A 144 -15.17 2.24 -14.73
C ASN A 144 -15.44 1.23 -13.59
N ASN A 145 -15.17 1.61 -12.33
CA ASN A 145 -15.30 0.76 -11.13
C ASN A 145 -14.56 -0.59 -11.18
N GLN A 146 -13.65 -0.82 -12.13
CA GLN A 146 -12.93 -2.09 -12.28
C GLN A 146 -11.42 -1.89 -12.48
N THR A 147 -11.00 -0.67 -12.82
CA THR A 147 -9.61 -0.37 -13.15
C THR A 147 -8.80 -0.10 -11.88
N VAL A 148 -7.67 -0.78 -11.78
CA VAL A 148 -6.63 -0.55 -10.76
C VAL A 148 -5.37 -0.05 -11.48
N HIS A 149 -4.83 1.06 -11.02
CA HIS A 149 -3.56 1.62 -11.47
C HIS A 149 -2.45 1.05 -10.60
N LEU A 150 -1.47 0.40 -11.23
CA LEU A 150 -0.30 -0.16 -10.57
C LEU A 150 0.92 0.60 -11.07
N GLY A 151 1.87 0.93 -10.19
CA GLY A 151 3.05 1.65 -10.66
C GLY A 151 4.24 1.64 -9.71
N ASN A 152 5.40 1.94 -10.29
CA ASN A 152 6.56 2.49 -9.60
C ASN A 152 6.82 3.89 -10.16
N GLN A 153 6.87 4.90 -9.29
CA GLN A 153 7.16 6.27 -9.71
C GLN A 153 8.64 6.42 -10.06
N PRO A 154 8.98 7.22 -11.09
CA PRO A 154 8.11 8.22 -11.72
C PRO A 154 7.43 7.80 -13.03
N ALA A 155 7.76 6.64 -13.61
CA ALA A 155 7.41 6.38 -15.02
C ALA A 155 6.83 5.00 -15.32
N SER A 156 6.92 4.05 -14.40
CA SER A 156 6.49 2.68 -14.64
C SER A 156 5.06 2.49 -14.15
N PHE A 157 4.12 2.21 -15.06
CA PHE A 157 2.72 2.00 -14.69
C PHE A 157 1.97 1.04 -15.61
N ALA A 158 0.90 0.47 -15.09
CA ALA A 158 -0.06 -0.35 -15.82
C ALA A 158 -1.47 -0.16 -15.27
N ASN A 159 -2.46 -0.19 -16.17
CA ASN A 159 -3.88 -0.23 -15.78
C ASN A 159 -4.37 -1.66 -15.95
N ILE A 160 -4.81 -2.26 -14.85
CA ILE A 160 -5.24 -3.65 -14.81
C ILE A 160 -6.71 -3.70 -14.37
N TYR A 161 -7.48 -4.58 -14.99
CA TYR A 161 -8.83 -4.87 -14.50
C TYR A 161 -8.78 -5.84 -13.34
N LEU A 162 -9.64 -5.63 -12.35
CA LEU A 162 -9.88 -6.61 -11.31
C LEU A 162 -10.22 -7.99 -11.93
N PRO A 163 -9.68 -9.09 -11.38
CA PRO A 163 -10.00 -10.43 -11.84
C PRO A 163 -11.50 -10.73 -11.74
N ASN A 164 -11.97 -11.72 -12.53
CA ASN A 164 -13.35 -12.23 -12.48
C ASN A 164 -14.45 -11.16 -12.69
N ASN A 165 -14.15 -10.07 -13.39
CA ASN A 165 -15.05 -8.90 -13.52
C ASN A 165 -15.43 -8.27 -12.17
N GLY A 166 -14.54 -8.35 -11.19
CA GLY A 166 -14.71 -7.73 -9.88
C GLY A 166 -14.86 -6.22 -10.00
N VAL A 167 -15.61 -5.63 -9.08
CA VAL A 167 -15.84 -4.18 -9.01
C VAL A 167 -15.29 -3.63 -7.71
N VAL A 168 -14.62 -2.49 -7.76
CA VAL A 168 -13.89 -1.90 -6.61
C VAL A 168 -14.78 -1.60 -5.40
N THR A 169 -16.10 -1.55 -5.57
CA THR A 169 -17.08 -1.41 -4.48
C THR A 169 -17.20 -2.67 -3.62
N GLU A 170 -16.76 -3.82 -4.12
CA GLU A 170 -16.63 -5.07 -3.38
C GLU A 170 -15.27 -5.13 -2.65
N MET A 171 -15.18 -6.03 -1.67
CA MET A 171 -13.95 -6.20 -0.91
C MET A 171 -12.96 -7.04 -1.71
N HIS A 172 -11.77 -6.49 -1.96
CA HIS A 172 -10.71 -7.15 -2.71
C HIS A 172 -9.41 -7.18 -1.91
N ASP A 173 -8.57 -8.19 -2.17
CA ASP A 173 -7.24 -8.32 -1.57
C ASP A 173 -6.19 -7.76 -2.54
N TYR A 174 -5.56 -6.64 -2.17
CA TYR A 174 -4.50 -5.98 -2.95
C TYR A 174 -3.15 -6.29 -2.32
N ARG A 175 -2.17 -6.63 -3.15
CA ARG A 175 -0.81 -6.91 -2.69
C ARG A 175 0.24 -6.41 -3.66
N PHE A 176 1.33 -5.90 -3.12
CA PHE A 176 2.59 -5.79 -3.84
C PHE A 176 3.73 -6.42 -3.03
N ASP A 177 4.57 -7.16 -3.74
CA ASP A 177 5.85 -7.65 -3.24
C ASP A 177 6.94 -6.76 -3.81
N TRP A 178 7.73 -6.18 -2.92
CA TRP A 178 8.83 -5.29 -3.25
C TRP A 178 10.14 -5.97 -2.86
N LEU A 179 10.90 -6.36 -3.86
CA LEU A 179 12.26 -6.88 -3.76
C LEU A 179 13.25 -5.81 -4.22
N LYS A 180 14.53 -6.12 -4.06
CA LYS A 180 15.62 -5.21 -4.43
C LYS A 180 15.57 -4.77 -5.90
N ASP A 181 15.26 -5.72 -6.78
CA ASP A 181 15.41 -5.53 -8.23
C ASP A 181 14.05 -5.47 -8.96
N GLU A 182 12.93 -5.74 -8.26
CA GLU A 182 11.60 -5.70 -8.86
C GLU A 182 10.48 -5.49 -7.85
N THR A 183 9.35 -4.97 -8.35
CA THR A 183 8.04 -4.99 -7.70
C THR A 183 7.13 -5.94 -8.45
N THR A 184 6.39 -6.80 -7.76
CA THR A 184 5.33 -7.65 -8.33
C THR A 184 3.99 -7.37 -7.65
N PHE A 185 2.92 -7.29 -8.41
CA PHE A 185 1.58 -6.98 -7.91
C PHE A 185 0.65 -8.18 -8.02
N TYR A 186 -0.33 -8.23 -7.12
CA TYR A 186 -1.40 -9.21 -7.11
C TYR A 186 -2.73 -8.56 -6.75
N LEU A 187 -3.79 -8.97 -7.45
CA LEU A 187 -5.17 -8.61 -7.19
C LEU A 187 -5.92 -9.91 -6.91
N ASP A 188 -6.55 -10.04 -5.73
CA ASP A 188 -7.21 -11.26 -5.26
C ASP A 188 -6.31 -12.51 -5.34
N GLY A 189 -5.03 -12.34 -5.04
CA GLY A 189 -4.02 -13.39 -5.14
C GLY A 189 -3.62 -13.78 -6.58
N VAL A 190 -4.23 -13.19 -7.60
CA VAL A 190 -3.87 -13.38 -9.01
C VAL A 190 -2.72 -12.43 -9.38
N PRO A 191 -1.63 -12.92 -10.00
CA PRO A 191 -0.55 -12.05 -10.48
C PRO A 191 -1.07 -11.00 -11.47
N ALA A 192 -0.74 -9.73 -11.19
CA ALA A 192 -1.19 -8.56 -11.96
C ALA A 192 -0.06 -7.86 -12.73
N GLY A 193 1.14 -8.46 -12.75
CA GLY A 193 2.34 -7.92 -13.40
C GLY A 193 3.33 -7.34 -12.40
N GLY A 194 4.31 -6.58 -12.90
CA GLY A 194 5.40 -6.05 -12.09
C GLY A 194 6.35 -5.16 -12.89
N PHE A 195 7.25 -4.49 -12.18
CA PHE A 195 8.25 -3.58 -12.76
C PHE A 195 9.61 -3.80 -12.11
N ALA A 196 10.64 -3.99 -12.93
CA ALA A 196 12.04 -3.88 -12.51
C ALA A 196 12.60 -2.46 -12.68
N GLN A 197 11.93 -1.64 -13.50
CA GLN A 197 12.23 -0.23 -13.64
C GLN A 197 11.60 0.56 -12.49
N ASP A 198 12.30 1.62 -12.07
CA ASP A 198 11.88 2.53 -11.01
C ASP A 198 11.60 1.86 -9.65
N THR A 199 12.05 0.60 -9.46
CA THR A 199 11.93 -0.11 -8.19
C THR A 199 12.64 0.68 -7.09
N PRO A 200 11.96 1.00 -5.97
CA PRO A 200 12.62 1.74 -4.91
C PRO A 200 13.77 0.97 -4.27
N ILE A 201 14.82 1.69 -3.90
CA ILE A 201 16.05 1.15 -3.30
C ILE A 201 16.34 1.71 -1.91
N THR A 202 15.48 2.60 -1.42
CA THR A 202 15.60 3.25 -0.11
C THR A 202 14.42 2.88 0.78
N ASN A 203 14.58 3.04 2.09
CA ASN A 203 13.49 2.86 3.04
C ASN A 203 12.48 3.99 3.03
N GLY A 204 11.30 3.71 3.56
CA GLY A 204 10.21 4.67 3.65
C GLY A 204 9.08 4.19 4.55
N THR A 205 7.86 4.62 4.21
CA THR A 205 6.63 4.31 4.93
C THR A 205 5.63 3.62 4.02
N ILE A 206 4.74 2.83 4.61
CA ILE A 206 3.52 2.37 3.93
C ILE A 206 2.40 3.31 4.31
N SER A 207 1.63 3.75 3.31
CA SER A 207 0.54 4.69 3.47
C SER A 207 -0.72 4.19 2.78
N LEU A 208 -1.86 4.51 3.38
CA LEU A 208 -3.18 4.32 2.77
C LEU A 208 -3.94 5.63 2.87
N ASN A 209 -4.61 6.04 1.80
CA ASN A 209 -5.36 7.28 1.78
C ASN A 209 -6.58 7.20 0.85
N MET A 210 -7.53 8.11 1.09
CA MET A 210 -8.56 8.48 0.14
C MET A 210 -8.46 9.98 -0.06
N TRP A 211 -8.01 10.40 -1.24
CA TRP A 211 -7.57 11.77 -1.47
C TRP A 211 -8.10 12.40 -2.76
N GLY A 212 -8.20 13.72 -2.76
CA GLY A 212 -8.56 14.52 -3.93
C GLY A 212 -7.82 15.84 -3.90
N ASN A 213 -7.49 16.39 -5.07
CA ASN A 213 -6.76 17.66 -5.17
C ASN A 213 -7.11 18.49 -6.42
N GLY A 214 -8.15 18.11 -7.16
CA GLY A 214 -8.55 18.77 -8.42
C GLY A 214 -7.52 18.64 -9.56
N GLY A 215 -6.51 17.79 -9.39
CA GLY A 215 -5.51 17.51 -10.42
C GLY A 215 -6.04 16.60 -11.53
N THR A 216 -5.26 16.44 -12.60
CA THR A 216 -5.64 15.59 -13.74
C THR A 216 -5.84 14.13 -13.31
N PHE A 217 -5.04 13.63 -12.37
CA PHE A 217 -5.12 12.25 -11.90
C PHE A 217 -6.35 12.01 -11.01
N SER A 218 -6.51 12.75 -9.91
CA SER A 218 -7.68 12.63 -9.02
C SER A 218 -9.00 13.00 -9.72
N GLY A 219 -8.95 13.98 -10.63
CA GLY A 219 -10.08 14.44 -11.44
C GLY A 219 -10.33 15.93 -11.22
N PRO A 220 -10.39 16.76 -12.29
CA PRO A 220 -10.56 18.20 -12.16
C PRO A 220 -11.95 18.62 -11.66
N GLN A 221 -12.93 17.70 -11.70
CA GLN A 221 -14.29 17.97 -11.23
C GLN A 221 -14.37 18.13 -9.71
N THR A 222 -13.41 17.58 -8.95
CA THR A 222 -13.44 17.44 -7.48
C THR A 222 -14.65 16.63 -6.98
N PRO A 223 -14.58 15.97 -5.81
CA PRO A 223 -15.68 15.15 -5.32
C PRO A 223 -16.88 16.00 -4.90
N THR A 224 -18.08 15.66 -5.33
CA THR A 224 -19.34 16.32 -4.91
C THR A 224 -20.06 15.57 -3.79
N THR A 225 -19.61 14.35 -3.51
CA THR A 225 -20.05 13.49 -2.41
C THR A 225 -18.82 12.98 -1.67
N ASP A 226 -19.02 12.52 -0.44
CA ASP A 226 -17.97 11.78 0.25
C ASP A 226 -17.67 10.49 -0.54
N ASN A 227 -16.38 10.22 -0.74
CA ASN A 227 -15.90 8.97 -1.30
C ASN A 227 -15.02 8.29 -0.24
N ILE A 228 -15.18 6.98 -0.08
CA ILE A 228 -14.66 6.24 1.07
C ILE A 228 -13.83 5.06 0.59
N MET A 229 -12.63 4.90 1.16
CA MET A 229 -11.86 3.66 1.14
C MET A 229 -12.12 2.94 2.46
N ALA A 230 -12.77 1.77 2.41
CA ALA A 230 -13.14 1.00 3.58
C ALA A 230 -12.25 -0.25 3.69
N ILE A 231 -11.36 -0.28 4.68
CA ILE A 231 -10.29 -1.26 4.86
C ILE A 231 -10.65 -2.22 5.99
N SER A 232 -10.65 -3.52 5.70
CA SER A 232 -10.93 -4.57 6.69
C SER A 232 -9.66 -5.04 7.42
N LYS A 233 -8.59 -5.30 6.66
CA LYS A 233 -7.30 -5.80 7.18
C LYS A 233 -6.12 -5.18 6.44
N ILE A 234 -5.01 -5.03 7.14
CA ILE A 234 -3.70 -4.67 6.58
C ILE A 234 -2.67 -5.64 7.14
N MET A 235 -1.93 -6.30 6.26
CA MET A 235 -0.92 -7.29 6.62
C MET A 235 0.36 -6.96 5.87
N ILE A 236 1.37 -6.44 6.56
CA ILE A 236 2.65 -6.07 5.95
C ILE A 236 3.78 -6.86 6.61
N TYR A 237 4.63 -7.45 5.77
CA TYR A 237 5.79 -8.23 6.19
C TYR A 237 7.01 -7.64 5.52
N PHE A 238 8.00 -7.20 6.28
CA PHE A 238 9.07 -6.38 5.73
C PHE A 238 10.43 -6.61 6.38
N ASN A 239 11.47 -6.16 5.68
CA ASN A 239 12.80 -6.00 6.25
C ASN A 239 13.01 -4.57 6.77
N THR A 240 13.93 -4.44 7.72
CA THR A 240 14.35 -3.14 8.25
C THR A 240 15.61 -2.65 7.58
N SER A 241 15.70 -1.35 7.29
CA SER A 241 16.96 -0.69 6.93
C SER A 241 17.86 -0.39 8.13
N SER A 242 17.36 -0.54 9.37
CA SER A 242 18.12 -0.31 10.58
C SER A 242 19.01 -1.50 10.92
N ALA A 243 20.32 -1.32 10.77
CA ALA A 243 21.31 -2.34 11.10
C ALA A 243 21.19 -2.84 12.55
N SER A 244 20.88 -1.96 13.50
CA SER A 244 20.76 -2.33 14.91
C SER A 244 19.51 -3.18 15.19
N LEU A 245 18.39 -2.89 14.53
CA LEU A 245 17.16 -3.69 14.62
C LEU A 245 17.35 -5.03 13.92
N SER A 246 17.95 -5.05 12.73
CA SER A 246 18.24 -6.29 12.02
C SER A 246 19.16 -7.22 12.82
N GLN A 247 20.23 -6.68 13.43
CA GLN A 247 21.09 -7.46 14.33
C GLN A 247 20.36 -7.94 15.58
N ARG A 248 19.41 -7.16 16.12
CA ARG A 248 18.60 -7.58 17.26
C ARG A 248 17.70 -8.75 16.88
N TRP A 249 17.04 -8.68 15.73
CA TRP A 249 16.23 -9.77 15.18
C TRP A 249 17.07 -11.03 14.98
N GLU A 250 18.25 -10.92 14.36
CA GLU A 250 19.13 -12.06 14.10
C GLU A 250 19.55 -12.75 15.41
N ARG A 251 19.94 -11.96 16.43
CA ARG A 251 20.25 -12.50 17.76
C ARG A 251 19.05 -13.18 18.42
N ALA A 252 17.84 -12.63 18.25
CA ALA A 252 16.62 -13.23 18.77
C ALA A 252 16.33 -14.57 18.09
N CYS A 253 16.39 -14.64 16.76
CA CYS A 253 16.22 -15.89 16.01
C CYS A 253 17.28 -16.94 16.40
N GLN A 254 18.55 -16.56 16.56
CA GLN A 254 19.62 -17.46 17.01
C GLN A 254 19.38 -17.99 18.44
N THR A 255 18.80 -17.17 19.31
CA THR A 255 18.50 -17.52 20.70
C THR A 255 17.23 -18.38 20.82
N ALA A 256 16.35 -18.36 19.83
CA ALA A 256 15.15 -19.19 19.78
C ALA A 256 15.52 -20.69 19.59
N LYS A 257 15.92 -21.34 20.68
CA LYS A 257 16.40 -22.74 20.78
C LYS A 257 15.30 -23.81 20.55
N ARG A 258 14.38 -23.63 19.60
CA ARG A 258 13.49 -24.73 19.16
C ARG A 258 14.06 -25.39 17.91
N LYS A 259 13.94 -26.73 17.83
CA LYS A 259 14.53 -27.63 16.80
C LYS A 259 14.22 -27.26 15.33
N THR A 260 13.39 -26.24 15.07
CA THR A 260 12.93 -25.88 13.73
C THR A 260 13.20 -24.44 13.29
N ARG A 261 13.75 -23.54 14.14
CA ARG A 261 13.80 -22.07 13.91
C ARG A 261 12.38 -21.52 13.60
N PRO A 262 11.67 -20.95 14.58
CA PRO A 262 10.24 -20.63 14.43
C PRO A 262 10.03 -19.52 13.39
N VAL A 263 9.71 -19.93 12.16
CA VAL A 263 9.29 -19.09 11.04
C VAL A 263 7.78 -19.26 10.88
N CYS A 264 7.05 -18.16 10.87
CA CYS A 264 5.61 -18.16 10.61
C CYS A 264 5.35 -18.17 9.11
N VAL A 265 4.72 -19.23 8.61
CA VAL A 265 4.21 -19.24 7.24
C VAL A 265 2.90 -18.45 7.23
N VAL A 266 2.92 -17.27 6.62
CA VAL A 266 1.80 -16.31 6.66
C VAL A 266 0.85 -16.45 5.48
N ASP A 267 1.27 -17.19 4.46
CA ASP A 267 0.43 -17.62 3.37
C ASP A 267 0.23 -19.12 3.51
N THR A 268 -0.96 -19.55 3.96
CA THR A 268 -1.30 -20.98 3.97
C THR A 268 -1.16 -21.52 2.55
N ALA A 269 -0.46 -22.64 2.39
CA ALA A 269 -0.38 -23.35 1.13
C ALA A 269 -1.81 -23.71 0.67
N GLY A 270 -2.27 -23.04 -0.40
CA GLY A 270 -3.67 -23.10 -0.82
C GLY A 270 -4.06 -22.08 -1.91
N LEU A 271 -3.32 -20.99 -2.07
CA LEU A 271 -3.33 -20.23 -3.33
C LEU A 271 -2.32 -20.89 -4.27
N SER A 272 -2.77 -21.92 -4.98
CA SER A 272 -1.96 -22.70 -5.91
C SER A 272 -1.38 -21.78 -6.99
N VAL A 273 -0.08 -21.46 -6.83
CA VAL A 273 0.76 -21.10 -7.97
C VAL A 273 0.87 -22.37 -8.82
N ASN A 274 -0.05 -22.55 -9.76
CA ASN A 274 0.21 -23.40 -10.90
C ASN A 274 1.29 -22.69 -11.72
N ARG A 275 2.57 -22.99 -11.40
CA ARG A 275 3.70 -22.65 -12.26
C ARG A 275 3.61 -23.50 -13.52
N THR A 276 2.76 -23.10 -14.45
CA THR A 276 3.00 -23.40 -15.87
C THR A 276 3.63 -22.18 -16.48
N SER A 277 4.94 -22.29 -16.70
CA SER A 277 5.75 -21.39 -17.49
C SER A 277 5.06 -21.11 -18.84
N ALA A 278 4.52 -19.92 -19.02
CA ALA A 278 4.11 -19.40 -20.31
C ALA A 278 4.96 -18.16 -20.60
N SER A 279 6.12 -18.42 -21.20
CA SER A 279 6.90 -17.42 -21.92
C SER A 279 6.09 -16.93 -23.12
N ILE A 280 5.35 -15.84 -22.94
CA ILE A 280 4.75 -15.13 -24.08
C ILE A 280 5.70 -14.00 -24.47
N ALA A 281 6.60 -14.35 -25.39
CA ALA A 281 7.32 -13.37 -26.19
C ALA A 281 6.30 -12.59 -27.04
N HIS A 282 6.05 -11.32 -26.72
CA HIS A 282 5.33 -10.43 -27.62
C HIS A 282 6.30 -9.86 -28.66
N SER A 283 6.15 -10.38 -29.87
CA SER A 283 6.75 -9.91 -31.11
C SER A 283 6.28 -8.48 -31.41
N ALA A 284 7.20 -7.52 -31.37
CA ALA A 284 7.00 -6.20 -31.96
C ALA A 284 7.08 -6.34 -33.49
N LYS A 285 5.91 -6.42 -34.15
CA LYS A 285 5.82 -6.22 -35.60
C LYS A 285 5.75 -4.74 -35.90
N ALA A 286 6.91 -4.15 -36.22
CA ALA A 286 7.00 -2.87 -36.90
C ALA A 286 6.48 -3.04 -38.33
N ASN A 287 5.29 -2.48 -38.63
CA ASN A 287 4.81 -2.37 -39.99
C ASN A 287 5.25 -1.01 -40.54
N GLY A 288 6.27 -1.04 -41.40
CA GLY A 288 6.76 0.14 -42.10
C GLY A 288 5.80 0.57 -43.19
N GLN A 289 5.28 1.80 -43.07
CA GLN A 289 4.85 2.58 -44.22
C GLN A 289 5.58 3.92 -44.22
N LYS A 290 6.41 4.11 -45.24
CA LYS A 290 6.97 5.39 -45.68
C LYS A 290 5.82 6.32 -46.06
N LEU A 291 5.81 7.54 -45.55
CA LEU A 291 5.28 8.71 -46.23
C LEU A 291 6.09 9.96 -45.85
N SER A 292 6.27 10.80 -46.85
CA SER A 292 7.28 11.84 -47.04
C SER A 292 6.97 13.18 -46.38
N SER A 293 8.06 13.87 -45.97
CA SER A 293 8.27 15.32 -45.89
C SER A 293 7.09 16.26 -45.56
N LEU A 294 7.19 17.01 -44.46
CA LEU A 294 7.44 18.46 -44.45
C LEU A 294 7.35 19.06 -43.03
N ARG A 295 8.34 19.92 -42.75
CA ARG A 295 8.38 21.08 -41.84
C ARG A 295 8.42 20.87 -40.32
N LYS A 296 9.63 21.16 -39.82
CA LYS A 296 9.96 21.66 -38.47
C LYS A 296 8.94 22.68 -37.97
N LEU A 297 8.45 22.45 -36.76
CA LEU A 297 8.08 23.45 -35.75
C LEU A 297 8.27 22.76 -34.38
N TRP A 298 9.29 23.16 -33.61
CA TRP A 298 9.31 22.92 -32.17
C TRP A 298 8.29 23.83 -31.50
N PRO A 299 7.61 23.35 -30.45
CA PRO A 299 8.01 23.84 -29.13
C PRO A 299 8.06 22.75 -28.05
N LEU A 300 9.10 22.86 -27.21
CA LEU A 300 9.07 22.86 -25.75
C LEU A 300 8.08 21.93 -25.01
N GLY A 301 8.65 20.94 -24.31
CA GLY A 301 8.31 20.62 -22.93
C GLY A 301 7.01 19.87 -22.66
N VAL A 302 7.06 18.53 -22.69
CA VAL A 302 6.10 17.71 -21.96
C VAL A 302 6.75 17.34 -20.64
N GLY A 303 6.36 18.06 -19.59
CA GLY A 303 6.83 17.84 -18.23
C GLY A 303 6.40 16.46 -17.73
N ALA A 304 7.35 15.77 -17.11
CA ALA A 304 7.06 14.72 -16.15
C ALA A 304 6.01 15.26 -15.17
N ALA A 305 4.93 14.52 -14.95
CA ALA A 305 4.07 14.74 -13.81
C ALA A 305 4.89 14.37 -12.57
N LEU A 306 5.69 15.32 -12.09
CA LEU A 306 6.14 15.35 -10.71
C LEU A 306 4.86 15.45 -9.89
N TYR A 307 4.38 14.31 -9.43
CA TYR A 307 3.41 14.26 -8.35
C TYR A 307 4.15 14.82 -7.14
N ASN A 308 4.03 16.13 -6.89
CA ASN A 308 4.17 16.63 -5.53
C ASN A 308 2.98 16.04 -4.77
N ILE A 309 3.18 14.79 -4.32
CA ILE A 309 2.51 14.27 -3.14
C ILE A 309 3.16 15.08 -2.05
#